data_AF-A0A8J8NWI7-F1
#
_entry.id   AF-A0A8J8NWI7-F1
#
_cell.length_a   1.000
_cell.length_b   1.000
_cell.length_c   1.000
_cell.angle_alpha   90.00
_cell.angle_beta   90.00
_cell.angle_gamma   90.00
#
_symmetry.space_group_name_H-M   'P 1'
#
loop_
_entity.id
_entity.type
_entity.pdbx_description
1 polymer ?
#
loop_
_entity_poly.entity_id
_entity_poly.type
_entity_poly.pdbx_seq_one_letter_code
_entity_poly.pdbx_strand_id
1 'polypeptide(L)'
;MPPKKNAAGKKPKAPKAKPQKALKAHKAPKSKAIKKAHKQPKKVDAAKVATAIVLPTPTLGSKKNSINAVLPPKLALSRAASKKEAVAPVVAKKAAKAAELETLYVLMLDKSGSMRGQSWQDLMNAVKEFLQTILADAKAAAKSRVTLITYDFQAYIKHDNVAPSLNLTKGLPEPMGGTNFDAALRSALANMQQHQENYKNIVLCMMTDGKSGYPDAAVKDIKKAEFYRKITFKAFAYRGGSDQLSIMAKEFGGEYVTALVAKQLANAFISLVARKKKVGAALWDTKQLAVDQVLSMTTYFHVAAIAGNNVTVQDQNDATMNVSKDIIEKMASGTHFAKEVAMNMTTLAELLETFSDTVFTVAFQKQANVERAKELLDATTVAQLKDQKNLSQLVKDLTQGELCTMTCHLVKVENNLGRSTVIDLTAKTENKFRQIDHRTIQWIVYKNVKYVLKKGGKKEEAGDDEEKKKNEPLWNPKDLAVGNWFSATNYYSVKDIKGDNVTTLNNKKEIVISRDILEHDMHNACVFVKQEKLPITKIVKIFKEAQSVPFTINFNTKIDEKAVQERLSKITDKDLKDSKNLAKELLTGAEKTFVGRLSKTEGKLGRSLVIGIPEFNYFQVDHRTINWIIYKNVKYVTQ
;
A
#
# COMPACT_ATOMS: atom_id res chain seq x y z
N MET A 1 44.62 21.11 60.80
CA MET A 1 43.98 20.04 60.00
C MET A 1 43.65 20.58 58.62
N PRO A 2 44.19 20.04 57.53
CA PRO A 2 44.14 20.67 56.21
C PRO A 2 43.03 20.09 55.31
N PRO A 3 42.53 20.83 54.32
CA PRO A 3 41.97 20.25 53.11
C PRO A 3 43.06 20.07 52.04
N LYS A 4 43.13 18.86 51.48
CA LYS A 4 44.10 18.43 50.48
C LYS A 4 43.79 19.03 49.10
N LYS A 5 44.84 19.56 48.46
CA LYS A 5 44.89 19.94 47.04
C LYS A 5 45.00 18.69 46.17
N ASN A 6 44.13 18.56 45.17
CA ASN A 6 44.25 17.53 44.13
C ASN A 6 45.14 17.99 42.98
N ALA A 7 45.90 17.02 42.47
CA ALA A 7 47.07 17.16 41.61
C ALA A 7 46.74 17.26 40.12
N ALA A 8 47.75 17.77 39.41
CA ALA A 8 47.82 18.12 38.01
C ALA A 8 47.62 16.96 37.02
N GLY A 9 47.15 17.34 35.83
CA GLY A 9 46.87 16.47 34.70
C GLY A 9 48.10 15.88 34.01
N LYS A 10 47.90 14.68 33.44
CA LYS A 10 48.80 14.03 32.47
C LYS A 10 48.13 14.03 31.09
N LYS A 11 48.83 14.59 30.10
CA LYS A 11 48.52 14.48 28.65
C LYS A 11 48.65 13.03 28.17
N PRO A 12 47.76 12.52 27.29
CA PRO A 12 47.96 11.23 26.63
C PRO A 12 48.97 11.34 25.48
N LYS A 13 49.89 10.35 25.43
CA LYS A 13 50.88 10.14 24.36
C LYS A 13 50.22 9.50 23.13
N ALA A 14 50.60 9.98 21.94
CA ALA A 14 50.25 9.38 20.65
C ALA A 14 50.90 7.99 20.45
N PRO A 15 50.24 7.03 19.77
CA PRO A 15 50.81 5.71 19.52
C PRO A 15 51.76 5.72 18.32
N LYS A 16 52.93 5.10 18.50
CA LYS A 16 53.97 4.88 17.49
C LYS A 16 53.55 3.82 16.48
N ALA A 17 53.72 4.12 15.19
CA ALA A 17 53.57 3.18 14.08
C ALA A 17 54.69 2.12 14.07
N LYS A 18 54.34 0.86 13.78
CA LYS A 18 55.28 -0.24 13.53
C LYS A 18 55.55 -0.39 12.02
N PRO A 19 56.76 -0.80 11.61
CA PRO A 19 57.12 -0.93 10.19
C PRO A 19 56.58 -2.23 9.58
N GLN A 20 56.05 -2.13 8.35
CA GLN A 20 55.58 -3.26 7.55
C GLN A 20 56.76 -4.03 6.93
N LYS A 21 56.72 -5.36 7.06
CA LYS A 21 57.64 -6.30 6.39
C LYS A 21 57.27 -6.46 4.92
N ALA A 22 58.29 -6.39 4.06
CA ALA A 22 58.22 -6.64 2.62
C ALA A 22 57.82 -8.10 2.32
N LEU A 23 56.81 -8.28 1.45
CA LEU A 23 56.43 -9.58 0.89
C LEU A 23 57.07 -9.75 -0.49
N LYS A 24 57.66 -10.92 -0.72
CA LYS A 24 58.38 -11.33 -1.94
C LYS A 24 57.43 -11.54 -3.12
N ALA A 25 57.90 -11.13 -4.30
CA ALA A 25 57.23 -11.28 -5.59
C ALA A 25 57.15 -12.76 -6.03
N HIS A 26 55.95 -13.24 -6.32
CA HIS A 26 55.72 -14.50 -7.05
C HIS A 26 55.50 -14.21 -8.55
N LYS A 27 56.30 -14.86 -9.39
CA LYS A 27 56.24 -14.82 -10.86
C LYS A 27 54.93 -15.42 -11.38
N ALA A 28 54.31 -14.71 -12.32
CA ALA A 28 53.14 -15.16 -13.07
C ALA A 28 53.49 -16.28 -14.09
N PRO A 29 52.60 -17.26 -14.32
CA PRO A 29 52.77 -18.23 -15.39
C PRO A 29 52.29 -17.65 -16.74
N LYS A 30 53.13 -17.84 -17.77
CA LYS A 30 52.85 -17.48 -19.16
C LYS A 30 51.73 -18.36 -19.74
N SER A 31 50.63 -17.75 -20.18
CA SER A 31 49.58 -18.44 -20.94
C SER A 31 49.96 -18.54 -22.42
N LYS A 32 49.87 -19.77 -22.95
CA LYS A 32 50.11 -20.09 -24.37
C LYS A 32 48.95 -19.59 -25.22
N ALA A 33 49.27 -18.91 -26.32
CA ALA A 33 48.32 -18.49 -27.35
C ALA A 33 47.77 -19.70 -28.11
N ILE A 34 46.44 -19.87 -28.10
CA ILE A 34 45.72 -20.77 -29.00
C ILE A 34 45.11 -19.91 -30.12
N LYS A 35 45.72 -19.97 -31.31
CA LYS A 35 45.14 -19.43 -32.55
C LYS A 35 43.93 -20.31 -32.94
N LYS A 36 42.72 -19.76 -32.90
CA LYS A 36 41.54 -20.37 -33.56
C LYS A 36 41.27 -19.62 -34.86
N ALA A 37 41.33 -20.38 -35.96
CA ALA A 37 41.03 -19.95 -37.31
C ALA A 37 39.57 -19.50 -37.45
N HIS A 38 39.37 -18.36 -38.08
CA HIS A 38 38.07 -17.78 -38.40
C HIS A 38 37.56 -18.42 -39.70
N LYS A 39 36.49 -19.21 -39.62
CA LYS A 39 35.80 -19.78 -40.78
C LYS A 39 34.59 -18.89 -41.08
N GLN A 40 34.60 -18.23 -42.25
CA GLN A 40 33.50 -17.40 -42.74
C GLN A 40 32.22 -18.24 -42.91
N PRO A 41 31.04 -17.71 -42.53
CA PRO A 41 29.77 -18.34 -42.90
C PRO A 41 29.38 -17.98 -44.34
N LYS A 42 28.97 -19.02 -45.08
CA LYS A 42 28.43 -18.95 -46.44
C LYS A 42 27.13 -18.13 -46.49
N LYS A 43 27.00 -17.33 -47.55
CA LYS A 43 25.74 -16.73 -48.00
C LYS A 43 24.72 -17.83 -48.27
N VAL A 44 23.48 -17.64 -47.81
CA VAL A 44 22.32 -18.43 -48.23
C VAL A 44 21.28 -17.46 -48.77
N ASP A 45 20.85 -17.73 -49.99
CA ASP A 45 19.92 -16.95 -50.79
C ASP A 45 18.51 -16.97 -50.19
N ALA A 46 17.88 -15.80 -50.14
CA ALA A 46 16.47 -15.65 -49.76
C ALA A 46 15.63 -15.47 -51.03
N ALA A 47 14.88 -16.52 -51.39
CA ALA A 47 13.83 -16.46 -52.41
C ALA A 47 12.45 -16.57 -51.73
N LYS A 48 11.59 -15.60 -52.07
CA LYS A 48 10.11 -15.61 -52.18
C LYS A 48 9.29 -16.48 -51.22
N VAL A 49 8.47 -15.83 -50.39
CA VAL A 49 7.03 -16.14 -50.26
C VAL A 49 6.27 -14.84 -49.98
N ALA A 50 5.40 -14.44 -50.90
CA ALA A 50 4.39 -13.40 -50.70
C ALA A 50 3.08 -14.09 -50.29
N THR A 51 2.46 -13.63 -49.20
CA THR A 51 1.10 -14.02 -48.86
C THR A 51 0.35 -12.77 -48.42
N ALA A 52 -0.65 -12.40 -49.20
CA ALA A 52 -1.54 -11.28 -48.97
C ALA A 52 -2.46 -11.57 -47.79
N ILE A 53 -2.57 -10.62 -46.86
CA ILE A 53 -3.61 -10.59 -45.84
C ILE A 53 -4.48 -9.37 -46.11
N VAL A 54 -5.72 -9.65 -46.48
CA VAL A 54 -6.81 -8.69 -46.70
C VAL A 54 -7.38 -8.29 -45.33
N LEU A 55 -7.42 -6.99 -45.04
CA LEU A 55 -8.10 -6.41 -43.88
C LEU A 55 -9.50 -5.92 -44.30
N PRO A 56 -10.57 -6.22 -43.55
CA PRO A 56 -11.87 -5.60 -43.79
C PRO A 56 -12.01 -4.28 -43.02
N THR A 57 -12.39 -3.23 -43.76
CA THR A 57 -12.87 -1.94 -43.26
C THR A 57 -14.30 -2.04 -42.72
N PRO A 58 -14.65 -1.38 -41.60
CA PRO A 58 -16.04 -1.25 -41.18
C PRO A 58 -16.73 -0.07 -41.88
N THR A 59 -17.84 -0.39 -42.55
CA THR A 59 -18.77 0.55 -43.20
C THR A 59 -19.69 1.23 -42.19
N LEU A 60 -19.76 2.56 -42.23
CA LEU A 60 -20.78 3.37 -41.58
C LEU A 60 -22.12 3.22 -42.29
N GLY A 61 -23.13 2.71 -41.57
CA GLY A 61 -24.52 2.66 -42.02
C GLY A 61 -25.34 3.82 -41.45
N SER A 62 -25.60 4.82 -42.28
CA SER A 62 -26.59 5.87 -42.06
C SER A 62 -28.00 5.33 -42.33
N LYS A 63 -28.95 5.53 -41.40
CA LYS A 63 -30.39 5.54 -41.73
C LYS A 63 -31.02 6.87 -41.31
N LYS A 64 -31.40 7.63 -42.33
CA LYS A 64 -32.41 8.69 -42.28
C LYS A 64 -33.78 8.04 -42.02
N ASN A 65 -34.63 8.69 -41.23
CA ASN A 65 -36.01 8.90 -41.65
C ASN A 65 -36.58 10.19 -41.04
N SER A 66 -37.07 11.00 -41.97
CA SER A 66 -38.03 12.10 -41.98
C SER A 66 -39.25 11.97 -41.05
N ILE A 67 -40.12 12.95 -40.77
CA ILE A 67 -40.23 14.44 -40.81
C ILE A 67 -41.68 14.72 -40.35
N ASN A 68 -41.92 15.82 -39.60
CA ASN A 68 -43.19 16.56 -39.38
C ASN A 68 -44.32 15.86 -38.56
N ALA A 69 -45.21 16.53 -37.80
CA ALA A 69 -45.58 17.95 -37.72
C ALA A 69 -46.48 18.24 -36.48
N VAL A 70 -46.49 19.51 -36.04
CA VAL A 70 -47.64 20.34 -35.59
C VAL A 70 -48.17 20.20 -34.14
N LEU A 71 -48.05 21.33 -33.42
CA LEU A 71 -48.74 21.82 -32.20
C LEU A 71 -49.99 22.68 -32.63
N PRO A 72 -50.80 23.27 -31.72
CA PRO A 72 -51.66 22.77 -30.63
C PRO A 72 -53.09 23.43 -30.78
N PRO A 73 -53.77 24.02 -29.76
CA PRO A 73 -54.26 23.61 -28.43
C PRO A 73 -55.82 23.77 -28.30
N LYS A 74 -56.44 23.42 -27.15
CA LYS A 74 -57.60 24.13 -26.48
C LYS A 74 -58.11 23.31 -25.26
N LEU A 75 -58.21 23.91 -24.06
CA LEU A 75 -59.43 24.45 -23.39
C LEU A 75 -60.53 23.37 -23.20
N ALA A 76 -61.21 23.15 -22.08
CA ALA A 76 -61.35 23.83 -20.78
C ALA A 76 -62.20 22.93 -19.83
N LEU A 77 -62.28 23.30 -18.54
CA LEU A 77 -63.47 23.29 -17.65
C LEU A 77 -64.34 22.01 -17.61
N SER A 78 -64.59 21.34 -16.48
CA SER A 78 -65.32 21.87 -15.32
C SER A 78 -65.66 20.73 -14.32
N ARG A 79 -65.92 21.12 -13.05
CA ARG A 79 -66.94 20.67 -12.06
C ARG A 79 -67.55 19.25 -12.19
N ALA A 80 -67.98 18.54 -11.14
CA ALA A 80 -67.99 18.67 -9.69
C ALA A 80 -68.64 17.38 -9.15
N ALA A 81 -68.35 17.05 -7.88
CA ALA A 81 -69.19 16.32 -6.91
C ALA A 81 -69.77 14.92 -7.26
N SER A 82 -69.41 13.91 -6.46
CA SER A 82 -70.20 13.48 -5.30
C SER A 82 -69.68 12.16 -4.67
N LYS A 83 -69.96 12.02 -3.37
CA LYS A 83 -69.73 10.89 -2.45
C LYS A 83 -70.25 9.55 -3.05
N LYS A 84 -69.75 8.34 -2.75
CA LYS A 84 -69.68 7.68 -1.42
C LYS A 84 -69.13 6.22 -1.59
N GLU A 85 -68.53 5.70 -0.51
CA GLU A 85 -68.44 4.28 -0.08
C GLU A 85 -67.65 3.22 -0.91
N ALA A 86 -66.44 2.96 -0.40
CA ALA A 86 -65.86 1.65 -0.02
C ALA A 86 -66.02 0.42 -0.93
N VAL A 87 -64.96 0.10 -1.70
CA VAL A 87 -64.39 -1.26 -1.88
C VAL A 87 -62.92 -1.11 -2.30
N ALA A 88 -61.96 -1.54 -1.46
CA ALA A 88 -60.61 -1.88 -1.93
C ALA A 88 -60.67 -3.32 -2.48
N PRO A 89 -59.92 -3.75 -3.52
CA PRO A 89 -58.45 -3.79 -3.40
C PRO A 89 -57.63 -3.76 -4.74
N VAL A 90 -56.30 -3.74 -4.61
CA VAL A 90 -55.31 -4.21 -5.62
C VAL A 90 -55.05 -3.37 -6.89
N VAL A 91 -54.91 -2.04 -6.85
CA VAL A 91 -54.08 -1.33 -7.87
C VAL A 91 -53.41 -0.08 -7.29
N ALA A 92 -52.57 -0.22 -6.26
CA ALA A 92 -51.68 0.85 -5.80
C ALA A 92 -50.48 0.30 -5.00
N LYS A 93 -49.73 -0.65 -5.57
CA LYS A 93 -48.42 -1.07 -5.05
C LYS A 93 -47.30 -0.92 -6.08
N LYS A 94 -47.40 0.12 -6.91
CA LYS A 94 -46.37 0.42 -7.92
C LYS A 94 -46.15 1.93 -8.06
N ALA A 95 -45.81 2.59 -6.95
CA ALA A 95 -45.23 3.93 -6.96
C ALA A 95 -44.28 4.08 -5.75
N ALA A 96 -43.04 4.46 -6.03
CA ALA A 96 -41.95 4.80 -5.11
C ALA A 96 -41.50 3.69 -4.11
N LYS A 97 -40.55 2.86 -4.54
CA LYS A 97 -39.58 2.28 -3.59
C LYS A 97 -38.76 3.47 -3.05
N ALA A 98 -39.17 4.04 -1.92
CA ALA A 98 -38.43 5.11 -1.25
C ALA A 98 -36.96 4.65 -1.14
N ALA A 99 -36.03 5.50 -1.58
CA ALA A 99 -34.61 5.19 -1.48
C ALA A 99 -34.28 4.99 0.01
N GLU A 100 -34.02 3.75 0.40
CA GLU A 100 -33.71 3.37 1.77
C GLU A 100 -32.47 4.16 2.22
N LEU A 101 -32.61 5.02 3.23
CA LEU A 101 -31.50 5.81 3.74
C LEU A 101 -30.51 4.89 4.46
N GLU A 102 -29.23 5.17 4.31
CA GLU A 102 -28.18 4.24 4.69
C GLU A 102 -27.55 4.62 6.02
N THR A 103 -27.33 5.92 6.28
CA THR A 103 -26.64 6.37 7.48
C THR A 103 -27.19 7.68 8.03
N LEU A 104 -27.43 7.70 9.34
CA LEU A 104 -27.69 8.92 10.12
C LEU A 104 -26.43 9.29 10.90
N TYR A 105 -25.89 10.48 10.69
CA TYR A 105 -24.79 11.04 11.47
C TYR A 105 -25.34 11.95 12.55
N VAL A 106 -25.20 11.58 13.82
CA VAL A 106 -25.58 12.41 14.97
C VAL A 106 -24.30 13.01 15.55
N LEU A 107 -24.08 14.30 15.30
CA LEU A 107 -22.90 15.03 15.74
C LEU A 107 -23.23 15.84 16.99
N MET A 108 -22.66 15.46 18.14
CA MET A 108 -22.73 16.21 19.40
C MET A 108 -21.45 17.03 19.57
N LEU A 109 -21.58 18.34 19.43
CA LEU A 109 -20.48 19.29 19.42
C LEU A 109 -20.47 20.15 20.68
N ASP A 110 -19.39 20.07 21.44
CA ASP A 110 -19.20 20.92 22.62
C ASP A 110 -19.10 22.38 22.22
N LYS A 111 -19.98 23.20 22.80
CA LYS A 111 -20.00 24.66 22.67
C LYS A 111 -19.78 25.36 24.01
N SER A 112 -19.12 24.71 24.96
CA SER A 112 -18.75 25.32 26.25
C SER A 112 -17.77 26.48 26.09
N GLY A 113 -17.56 27.24 27.16
CA GLY A 113 -16.70 28.43 27.15
C GLY A 113 -15.23 28.16 26.77
N SER A 114 -14.71 26.95 27.02
CA SER A 114 -13.33 26.55 26.64
C SER A 114 -13.13 26.47 25.13
N MET A 115 -14.21 26.19 24.39
CA MET A 115 -14.17 26.09 22.94
C MET A 115 -14.05 27.45 22.25
N ARG A 116 -14.16 28.59 22.94
CA ARG A 116 -14.12 29.94 22.32
C ARG A 116 -12.86 30.18 21.47
N GLY A 117 -13.02 31.03 20.46
CA GLY A 117 -11.92 31.45 19.58
C GLY A 117 -11.45 30.35 18.64
N GLN A 118 -10.14 30.06 18.64
CA GLN A 118 -9.53 29.15 17.66
C GLN A 118 -10.06 27.72 17.75
N SER A 119 -10.35 27.22 18.96
CA SER A 119 -10.83 25.83 19.12
C SER A 119 -12.17 25.60 18.41
N TRP A 120 -13.09 26.56 18.50
CA TRP A 120 -14.36 26.54 17.79
C TRP A 120 -14.17 26.64 16.28
N GLN A 121 -13.27 27.50 15.82
CA GLN A 121 -12.96 27.62 14.39
C GLN A 121 -12.38 26.32 13.84
N ASP A 122 -11.44 25.69 14.57
CA ASP A 122 -10.85 24.40 14.22
C ASP A 122 -11.92 23.31 14.14
N LEU A 123 -12.84 23.26 15.10
CA LEU A 123 -13.98 22.34 15.08
C LEU A 123 -14.90 22.57 13.89
N MET A 124 -15.30 23.81 13.64
CA MET A 124 -16.18 24.14 12.52
C MET A 124 -15.53 23.79 11.17
N ASN A 125 -14.22 24.01 11.04
CA ASN A 125 -13.47 23.61 9.84
C ASN A 125 -13.41 22.08 9.69
N ALA A 126 -13.16 21.34 10.78
CA ALA A 126 -13.19 19.87 10.77
C ALA A 126 -14.56 19.31 10.34
N VAL A 127 -15.66 19.88 10.86
CA VAL A 127 -17.02 19.50 10.47
C VAL A 127 -17.29 19.84 8.99
N LYS A 128 -16.80 20.98 8.49
CA LYS A 128 -16.89 21.33 7.06
C LYS A 128 -16.13 20.34 6.19
N GLU A 129 -14.90 19.96 6.53
CA GLU A 129 -14.12 18.95 5.79
C GLU A 129 -14.85 17.60 5.76
N PHE A 130 -15.46 17.19 6.87
CA PHE A 130 -16.31 15.99 6.93
C PHE A 130 -17.53 16.09 6.01
N LEU A 131 -18.27 17.21 6.03
CA LEU A 131 -19.43 17.42 5.17
C LEU A 131 -19.03 17.46 3.69
N GLN A 132 -17.89 18.08 3.36
CA GLN A 132 -17.30 18.04 2.01
C GLN A 132 -17.00 16.61 1.58
N THR A 133 -16.46 15.79 2.48
CA THR A 133 -16.16 14.37 2.21
C THR A 133 -17.43 13.59 1.86
N ILE A 134 -18.54 13.80 2.60
CA ILE A 134 -19.83 13.18 2.26
C ILE A 134 -20.36 13.69 0.92
N LEU A 135 -20.30 15.01 0.69
CA LEU A 135 -20.82 15.66 -0.51
C LEU A 135 -20.04 15.31 -1.78
N ALA A 136 -18.76 14.97 -1.66
CA ALA A 136 -17.95 14.50 -2.78
C ALA A 136 -18.45 13.17 -3.37
N ASP A 137 -19.25 12.40 -2.63
CA ASP A 137 -19.94 11.21 -3.14
C ASP A 137 -21.45 11.45 -3.23
N ALA A 138 -21.95 11.69 -4.44
CA ALA A 138 -23.36 11.97 -4.69
C ALA A 138 -24.31 10.88 -4.17
N LYS A 139 -23.88 9.61 -4.16
CA LYS A 139 -24.69 8.49 -3.67
C LYS A 139 -24.70 8.46 -2.14
N ALA A 140 -23.56 8.67 -1.50
CA ALA A 140 -23.48 8.79 -0.04
C ALA A 140 -24.27 10.00 0.46
N ALA A 141 -24.13 11.15 -0.20
CA ALA A 141 -24.88 12.37 0.11
C ALA A 141 -26.39 12.17 0.00
N ALA A 142 -26.88 11.51 -1.06
CA ALA A 142 -28.30 11.24 -1.25
C ALA A 142 -28.89 10.35 -0.14
N LYS A 143 -28.10 9.38 0.35
CA LYS A 143 -28.52 8.36 1.32
C LYS A 143 -28.16 8.65 2.77
N SER A 144 -27.49 9.77 3.04
CA SER A 144 -27.09 10.15 4.39
C SER A 144 -27.94 11.30 4.90
N ARG A 145 -28.15 11.35 6.22
CA ARG A 145 -28.67 12.54 6.91
C ARG A 145 -27.79 12.90 8.09
N VAL A 146 -27.83 14.16 8.49
CA VAL A 146 -27.04 14.71 9.59
C VAL A 146 -27.96 15.36 10.59
N THR A 147 -27.83 14.99 11.86
CA THR A 147 -28.35 15.73 13.00
C THR A 147 -27.17 16.42 13.67
N LEU A 148 -27.28 17.73 13.85
CA LEU A 148 -26.27 18.55 14.53
C LEU A 148 -26.80 19.00 15.88
N ILE A 149 -26.19 18.53 16.95
CA ILE A 149 -26.50 18.89 18.33
C ILE A 149 -25.31 19.68 18.87
N THR A 150 -25.54 20.90 19.31
CA THR A 150 -24.54 21.66 20.07
C THR A 150 -24.89 21.59 21.55
N TYR A 151 -23.92 21.42 22.44
CA TYR A 151 -24.21 21.33 23.88
C TYR A 151 -23.24 22.13 24.75
N ASP A 152 -23.78 22.66 25.84
CA ASP A 152 -23.06 23.24 26.96
C ASP A 152 -23.57 22.60 28.27
N PHE A 153 -24.19 23.36 29.18
CA PHE A 153 -24.96 22.82 30.30
C PHE A 153 -26.26 22.14 29.82
N GLN A 154 -26.76 22.53 28.65
CA GLN A 154 -27.92 21.97 27.97
C GLN A 154 -27.56 21.54 26.54
N ALA A 155 -28.41 20.75 25.91
CA ALA A 155 -28.25 20.35 24.51
C ALA A 155 -29.27 21.03 23.61
N TYR A 156 -28.83 21.41 22.40
CA TYR A 156 -29.64 22.11 21.42
C TYR A 156 -29.50 21.45 20.06
N ILE A 157 -30.60 20.90 19.53
CA ILE A 157 -30.65 20.40 18.16
C ILE A 157 -30.70 21.60 17.22
N LYS A 158 -29.62 21.84 16.47
CA LYS A 158 -29.51 22.96 15.52
C LYS A 158 -29.99 22.57 14.14
N HIS A 159 -29.76 21.32 13.76
CA HIS A 159 -30.29 20.74 12.55
C HIS A 159 -30.75 19.33 12.85
N ASP A 160 -31.96 19.00 12.44
CA ASP A 160 -32.58 17.70 12.70
C ASP A 160 -32.76 16.93 11.39
N ASN A 161 -32.07 15.79 11.28
CA ASN A 161 -32.27 14.82 10.21
C ASN A 161 -32.24 15.42 8.78
N VAL A 162 -31.30 16.36 8.54
CA VAL A 162 -31.22 17.11 7.28
C VAL A 162 -30.22 16.52 6.29
N ALA A 163 -30.34 16.85 5.01
CA ALA A 163 -29.35 16.48 4.01
C ALA A 163 -27.99 17.12 4.34
N PRO A 164 -26.85 16.42 4.09
CA PRO A 164 -25.52 17.01 4.25
C PRO A 164 -25.40 18.30 3.45
N SER A 165 -24.89 19.36 4.08
CA SER A 165 -24.67 20.66 3.42
C SER A 165 -23.61 21.46 4.16
N LEU A 166 -22.77 22.19 3.43
CA LEU A 166 -21.76 23.07 4.06
C LEU A 166 -22.40 24.20 4.88
N ASN A 167 -23.67 24.51 4.62
CA ASN A 167 -24.41 25.53 5.35
C ASN A 167 -24.79 25.11 6.78
N LEU A 168 -24.67 23.83 7.15
CA LEU A 168 -25.01 23.34 8.50
C LEU A 168 -24.12 23.92 9.61
N THR A 169 -22.99 24.52 9.25
CA THR A 169 -22.08 25.18 10.20
C THR A 169 -22.30 26.70 10.28
N LYS A 170 -23.18 27.26 9.45
CA LYS A 170 -23.44 28.71 9.41
C LYS A 170 -24.46 29.10 10.47
N GLY A 171 -24.20 30.21 11.17
CA GLY A 171 -25.14 30.77 12.15
C GLY A 171 -25.24 29.99 13.47
N LEU A 172 -24.29 29.08 13.75
CA LEU A 172 -24.22 28.44 15.06
C LEU A 172 -23.82 29.48 16.12
N PRO A 173 -24.45 29.46 17.31
CA PRO A 173 -24.18 30.42 18.37
C PRO A 173 -22.75 30.29 18.87
N GLU A 174 -22.19 31.40 19.37
CA GLU A 174 -20.86 31.39 19.95
C GLU A 174 -20.76 30.47 21.18
N PRO A 175 -19.62 29.81 21.40
CA PRO A 175 -19.44 28.96 22.56
C PRO A 175 -19.56 29.72 23.89
N MET A 176 -20.29 29.15 24.84
CA MET A 176 -20.48 29.66 26.20
C MET A 176 -20.96 28.55 27.14
N GLY A 177 -20.82 28.76 28.45
CA GLY A 177 -21.31 27.82 29.47
C GLY A 177 -20.32 26.70 29.83
N GLY A 178 -20.81 25.72 30.60
CA GLY A 178 -20.05 24.52 31.00
C GLY A 178 -20.31 23.32 30.09
N THR A 179 -19.72 22.16 30.37
CA THR A 179 -19.88 20.94 29.57
C THR A 179 -20.74 19.91 30.30
N ASN A 180 -21.84 19.44 29.69
CA ASN A 180 -22.74 18.42 30.26
C ASN A 180 -22.96 17.25 29.29
N PHE A 181 -22.34 16.11 29.57
CA PHE A 181 -22.42 14.92 28.73
C PHE A 181 -23.81 14.25 28.77
N ASP A 182 -24.51 14.31 29.91
CA ASP A 182 -25.82 13.68 30.07
C ASP A 182 -26.88 14.39 29.22
N ALA A 183 -26.87 15.73 29.23
CA ALA A 183 -27.76 16.53 28.38
C ALA A 183 -27.58 16.23 26.88
N ALA A 184 -26.32 16.12 26.44
CA ALA A 184 -25.99 15.79 25.05
C ALA A 184 -26.50 14.40 24.65
N LEU A 185 -26.20 13.37 25.44
CA LEU A 185 -26.61 12.00 25.13
C LEU A 185 -28.12 11.78 25.22
N ARG A 186 -28.82 12.42 26.16
CA ARG A 186 -30.29 12.36 26.21
C ARG A 186 -30.93 12.97 24.97
N SER A 187 -30.42 14.11 24.52
CA SER A 187 -30.90 14.75 23.29
C SER A 187 -30.63 13.88 22.06
N ALA A 188 -29.45 13.26 21.97
CA ALA A 188 -29.13 12.32 20.91
C ALA A 188 -30.01 11.05 20.96
N LEU A 189 -30.26 10.50 22.16
CA LEU A 189 -31.14 9.34 22.34
C LEU A 189 -32.55 9.63 21.84
N ALA A 190 -33.13 10.76 22.23
CA ALA A 190 -34.45 11.18 21.77
C ALA A 190 -34.51 11.34 20.24
N ASN A 191 -33.47 11.95 19.64
CA ASN A 191 -33.38 12.09 18.19
C ASN A 191 -33.27 10.74 17.47
N MET A 192 -32.43 9.84 17.98
CA MET A 192 -32.27 8.51 17.39
C MET A 192 -33.56 7.70 17.51
N GLN A 193 -34.26 7.73 18.65
CA GLN A 193 -35.56 7.07 18.82
C GLN A 193 -36.58 7.51 17.77
N GLN A 194 -36.61 8.81 17.45
CA GLN A 194 -37.52 9.38 16.45
C GLN A 194 -37.21 8.92 15.01
N HIS A 195 -35.95 8.62 14.69
CA HIS A 195 -35.51 8.44 13.30
C HIS A 195 -34.94 7.06 12.95
N GLN A 196 -34.63 6.21 13.93
CA GLN A 196 -33.84 4.98 13.75
C GLN A 196 -34.43 3.99 12.72
N GLU A 197 -35.74 3.96 12.53
CA GLU A 197 -36.39 3.03 11.59
C GLU A 197 -36.01 3.30 10.14
N ASN A 198 -35.65 4.55 9.83
CA ASN A 198 -35.31 4.97 8.47
C ASN A 198 -33.87 4.62 8.07
N TYR A 199 -33.04 4.16 9.00
CA TYR A 199 -31.60 4.00 8.79
C TYR A 199 -31.08 2.62 9.15
N LYS A 200 -30.12 2.15 8.34
CA LYS A 200 -29.38 0.90 8.59
C LYS A 200 -28.30 1.07 9.64
N ASN A 201 -27.61 2.22 9.62
CA ASN A 201 -26.51 2.54 10.52
C ASN A 201 -26.70 3.95 11.11
N ILE A 202 -26.29 4.11 12.36
CA ILE A 202 -26.29 5.39 13.07
C ILE A 202 -24.88 5.65 13.57
N VAL A 203 -24.23 6.72 13.09
CA VAL A 203 -22.92 7.15 13.57
C VAL A 203 -23.14 8.20 14.64
N LEU A 204 -22.88 7.84 15.89
CA LEU A 204 -23.01 8.72 17.05
C LEU A 204 -21.62 9.28 17.38
N CYS A 205 -21.41 10.57 17.09
CA CYS A 205 -20.14 11.25 17.31
C CYS A 205 -20.26 12.23 18.48
N MET A 206 -19.39 12.11 19.47
CA MET A 206 -19.26 13.07 20.57
C MET A 206 -17.90 13.76 20.52
N MET A 207 -17.88 15.10 20.50
CA MET A 207 -16.65 15.89 20.55
C MET A 207 -16.68 16.81 21.77
N THR A 208 -15.57 16.90 22.51
CA THR A 208 -15.37 17.83 23.64
C THR A 208 -13.90 18.21 23.82
N ASP A 209 -13.64 19.42 24.33
CA ASP A 209 -12.36 19.81 24.93
C ASP A 209 -12.44 19.90 26.47
N GLY A 210 -13.65 19.76 27.02
CA GLY A 210 -13.99 19.94 28.41
C GLY A 210 -14.09 18.64 29.21
N LYS A 211 -14.40 18.80 30.50
CA LYS A 211 -14.64 17.69 31.43
C LYS A 211 -16.07 17.77 31.95
N SER A 212 -16.70 16.62 32.06
CA SER A 212 -18.03 16.46 32.67
C SER A 212 -18.10 15.14 33.43
N GLY A 213 -19.11 14.98 34.28
CA GLY A 213 -19.39 13.72 34.95
C GLY A 213 -19.81 12.62 33.97
N TYR A 214 -19.66 11.36 34.39
CA TYR A 214 -20.10 10.22 33.59
C TYR A 214 -21.64 10.19 33.48
N PRO A 215 -22.23 10.15 32.27
CA PRO A 215 -23.68 10.15 32.08
C PRO A 215 -24.28 8.74 32.18
N ASP A 216 -24.18 8.11 33.36
CA ASP A 216 -24.52 6.70 33.59
C ASP A 216 -25.93 6.31 33.12
N ALA A 217 -26.94 7.13 33.43
CA ALA A 217 -28.32 6.87 33.04
C ALA A 217 -28.49 6.89 31.51
N ALA A 218 -28.02 7.93 30.83
CA ALA A 218 -28.15 8.05 29.39
C ALA A 218 -27.40 6.95 28.63
N VAL A 219 -26.21 6.55 29.10
CA VAL A 219 -25.46 5.42 28.51
C VAL A 219 -26.23 4.11 28.66
N LYS A 220 -26.77 3.82 29.85
CA LYS A 220 -27.60 2.63 30.09
C LYS A 220 -28.84 2.61 29.21
N ASP A 221 -29.50 3.75 29.03
CA ASP A 221 -30.71 3.86 28.22
C ASP A 221 -30.42 3.63 26.73
N ILE A 222 -29.33 4.18 26.20
CA ILE A 222 -28.90 3.93 24.81
C ILE A 222 -28.56 2.44 24.62
N LYS A 223 -27.88 1.81 25.58
CA LYS A 223 -27.51 0.38 25.50
C LYS A 223 -28.71 -0.57 25.55
N LYS A 224 -29.80 -0.17 26.21
CA LYS A 224 -31.05 -0.93 26.25
C LYS A 224 -31.92 -0.74 25.01
N ALA A 225 -31.67 0.30 24.21
CA ALA A 225 -32.48 0.58 23.03
C ALA A 225 -32.30 -0.51 21.96
N GLU A 226 -33.40 -0.90 21.29
CA GLU A 226 -33.37 -1.97 20.27
C GLU A 226 -32.45 -1.65 19.08
N PHE A 227 -32.28 -0.36 18.77
CA PHE A 227 -31.43 0.11 17.69
C PHE A 227 -29.95 0.22 18.10
N TYR A 228 -29.57 -0.12 19.34
CA TYR A 228 -28.19 -0.06 19.83
C TYR A 228 -27.21 -0.78 18.89
N ARG A 229 -27.62 -1.94 18.36
CA ARG A 229 -26.83 -2.73 17.40
C ARG A 229 -26.51 -2.01 16.08
N LYS A 230 -27.22 -0.92 15.77
CA LYS A 230 -27.00 -0.06 14.60
C LYS A 230 -26.05 1.10 14.91
N ILE A 231 -25.66 1.31 16.16
CA ILE A 231 -24.87 2.46 16.59
C ILE A 231 -23.38 2.17 16.41
N THR A 232 -22.70 3.05 15.68
CA THR A 232 -21.24 3.18 15.69
C THR A 232 -20.88 4.43 16.49
N PHE A 233 -20.29 4.24 17.67
CA PHE A 233 -19.91 5.36 18.54
C PHE A 233 -18.47 5.82 18.29
N LYS A 234 -18.28 7.13 18.12
CA LYS A 234 -16.96 7.78 18.03
C LYS A 234 -16.86 8.94 19.00
N ALA A 235 -15.80 8.97 19.77
CA ALA A 235 -15.53 9.97 20.79
C ALA A 235 -14.23 10.71 20.47
N PHE A 236 -14.29 12.02 20.33
CA PHE A 236 -13.16 12.88 19.99
C PHE A 236 -12.87 13.84 21.14
N ALA A 237 -11.65 13.78 21.68
CA ALA A 237 -11.17 14.71 22.69
C ALA A 237 -10.18 15.69 22.06
N TYR A 238 -10.45 16.99 22.13
CA TYR A 238 -9.65 18.03 21.48
C TYR A 238 -8.83 18.83 22.50
N ARG A 239 -7.53 19.01 22.24
CA ARG A 239 -6.57 19.77 23.09
C ARG A 239 -6.51 19.33 24.57
N GLY A 240 -7.01 18.14 24.87
CA GLY A 240 -7.01 17.53 26.19
C GLY A 240 -7.71 16.17 26.13
N GLY A 241 -7.43 15.29 27.09
CA GLY A 241 -8.13 14.00 27.22
C GLY A 241 -9.28 14.09 28.22
N SER A 242 -10.35 13.36 27.97
CA SER A 242 -11.45 13.16 28.92
C SER A 242 -11.54 11.67 29.25
N ASP A 243 -11.14 11.30 30.46
CA ASP A 243 -11.19 9.91 30.95
C ASP A 243 -12.60 9.34 30.81
N GLN A 244 -13.62 10.17 31.09
CA GLN A 244 -15.02 9.79 30.96
C GLN A 244 -15.42 9.52 29.50
N LEU A 245 -14.91 10.30 28.54
CA LEU A 245 -15.18 10.09 27.12
C LEU A 245 -14.53 8.79 26.62
N SER A 246 -13.33 8.46 27.12
CA SER A 246 -12.65 7.20 26.84
C SER A 246 -13.40 6.00 27.43
N ILE A 247 -13.89 6.11 28.66
CA ILE A 247 -14.72 5.10 29.31
C ILE A 247 -16.02 4.88 28.50
N MET A 248 -16.71 5.95 28.12
CA MET A 248 -17.91 5.84 27.28
C MET A 248 -17.62 5.13 25.95
N ALA A 249 -16.53 5.50 25.27
CA ALA A 249 -16.16 4.83 24.03
C ALA A 249 -15.98 3.33 24.22
N LYS A 250 -15.29 2.92 25.29
CA LYS A 250 -15.12 1.51 25.64
C LYS A 250 -16.47 0.84 25.95
N GLU A 251 -17.36 1.50 26.67
CA GLU A 251 -18.68 0.95 27.03
C GLU A 251 -19.62 0.78 25.83
N PHE A 252 -19.50 1.66 24.84
CA PHE A 252 -20.23 1.58 23.56
C PHE A 252 -19.58 0.61 22.56
N GLY A 253 -18.38 0.08 22.85
CA GLY A 253 -17.58 -0.66 21.86
C GLY A 253 -17.13 0.21 20.69
N GLY A 254 -17.04 1.53 20.91
CA GLY A 254 -16.66 2.55 19.94
C GLY A 254 -15.18 2.94 19.97
N GLU A 255 -14.84 3.98 19.22
CA GLU A 255 -13.47 4.49 19.08
C GLU A 255 -13.27 5.79 19.86
N TYR A 256 -12.17 5.91 20.59
CA TYR A 256 -11.74 7.13 21.26
C TYR A 256 -10.50 7.70 20.56
N VAL A 257 -10.59 8.92 20.06
CA VAL A 257 -9.51 9.62 19.37
C VAL A 257 -9.14 10.89 20.13
N THR A 258 -7.86 11.09 20.38
CA THR A 258 -7.33 12.35 20.90
C THR A 258 -6.75 13.16 19.76
N ALA A 259 -7.12 14.43 19.68
CA ALA A 259 -6.62 15.37 18.69
C ALA A 259 -5.96 16.55 19.41
N LEU A 260 -4.65 16.73 19.23
CA LEU A 260 -3.89 17.82 19.83
C LEU A 260 -3.84 19.05 18.92
N VAL A 261 -4.04 18.87 17.62
CA VAL A 261 -3.99 19.93 16.60
C VAL A 261 -5.18 19.85 15.65
N ALA A 262 -5.53 20.98 15.03
CA ALA A 262 -6.69 21.11 14.15
C ALA A 262 -6.74 20.04 13.04
N LYS A 263 -5.61 19.68 12.43
CA LYS A 263 -5.58 18.68 11.36
C LYS A 263 -5.92 17.27 11.84
N GLN A 264 -5.50 16.91 13.06
CA GLN A 264 -5.88 15.62 13.66
C GLN A 264 -7.38 15.56 13.93
N LEU A 265 -7.98 16.67 14.38
CA LEU A 265 -9.42 16.79 14.58
C LEU A 265 -10.18 16.63 13.25
N ALA A 266 -9.74 17.31 12.19
CA ALA A 266 -10.32 17.17 10.85
C ALA A 266 -10.26 15.72 10.35
N ASN A 267 -9.10 15.04 10.48
CA ASN A 267 -8.95 13.64 10.10
C ASN A 267 -9.86 12.71 10.93
N ALA A 268 -10.04 12.99 12.22
CA ALA A 268 -10.95 12.23 13.08
C ALA A 268 -12.40 12.35 12.59
N PHE A 269 -12.87 13.56 12.27
CA PHE A 269 -14.19 13.78 11.67
C PHE A 269 -14.34 13.11 10.29
N ILE A 270 -13.33 13.20 9.42
CA ILE A 270 -13.33 12.50 8.13
C ILE A 270 -13.47 10.97 8.33
N SER A 271 -12.86 10.42 9.39
CA SER A 271 -12.96 8.99 9.73
C SER A 271 -14.38 8.52 10.09
N LEU A 272 -15.34 9.43 10.32
CA LEU A 272 -16.75 9.10 10.54
C LEU A 272 -17.41 8.59 9.25
N VAL A 273 -16.97 9.10 8.10
CA VAL A 273 -17.42 8.58 6.81
C VAL A 273 -16.78 7.21 6.65
N ALA A 274 -17.60 6.16 6.63
CA ALA A 274 -17.12 4.80 6.40
C ALA A 274 -16.20 4.82 5.17
N ARG A 275 -14.95 4.34 5.32
CA ARG A 275 -14.03 4.22 4.18
C ARG A 275 -14.79 3.45 3.11
N LYS A 276 -14.82 3.98 1.88
CA LYS A 276 -15.34 3.22 0.74
C LYS A 276 -14.65 1.87 0.77
N LYS A 277 -15.41 0.78 0.94
CA LYS A 277 -14.87 -0.56 0.68
C LYS A 277 -14.20 -0.49 -0.67
N LYS A 278 -12.94 -0.93 -0.75
CA LYS A 278 -12.21 -0.86 -2.01
C LYS A 278 -13.01 -1.65 -3.04
N VAL A 279 -13.41 -0.96 -4.11
CA VAL A 279 -14.22 -1.57 -5.18
C VAL A 279 -13.25 -2.32 -6.07
N GLY A 280 -13.09 -3.62 -5.82
CA GLY A 280 -12.22 -4.50 -6.59
C GLY A 280 -12.45 -5.94 -6.18
N ALA A 281 -11.92 -6.89 -6.95
CA ALA A 281 -11.83 -8.26 -6.47
C ALA A 281 -10.85 -8.31 -5.29
N ALA A 282 -11.20 -9.04 -4.22
CA ALA A 282 -10.25 -9.32 -3.16
C ALA A 282 -9.01 -10.02 -3.75
N LEU A 283 -7.84 -9.70 -3.20
CA LEU A 283 -6.57 -10.29 -3.61
C LEU A 283 -6.49 -11.78 -3.30
N TRP A 284 -7.39 -12.34 -2.49
CA TRP A 284 -7.46 -13.74 -2.06
C TRP A 284 -8.86 -14.10 -1.51
N ASP A 285 -9.15 -15.39 -1.32
CA ASP A 285 -10.46 -15.85 -0.85
C ASP A 285 -10.65 -15.56 0.65
N THR A 286 -11.42 -14.52 0.92
CA THR A 286 -11.56 -13.92 2.25
C THR A 286 -12.32 -14.79 3.24
N LYS A 287 -13.01 -15.83 2.75
CA LYS A 287 -13.67 -16.85 3.58
C LYS A 287 -12.66 -17.81 4.22
N GLN A 288 -11.47 -17.91 3.65
CA GLN A 288 -10.39 -18.77 4.16
C GLN A 288 -9.50 -18.04 5.18
N LEU A 289 -9.83 -16.80 5.58
CA LEU A 289 -9.08 -16.09 6.60
C LEU A 289 -9.14 -16.86 7.94
N ALA A 290 -7.97 -17.19 8.48
CA ALA A 290 -7.84 -17.90 9.74
C ALA A 290 -6.76 -17.29 10.63
N VAL A 291 -6.83 -17.59 11.93
CA VAL A 291 -5.77 -17.27 12.90
C VAL A 291 -4.45 -17.95 12.47
N ASP A 292 -3.33 -17.33 12.82
CA ASP A 292 -1.95 -17.71 12.48
C ASP A 292 -1.57 -17.59 10.99
N GLN A 293 -2.48 -17.14 10.13
CA GLN A 293 -2.12 -16.82 8.75
C GLN A 293 -1.18 -15.62 8.69
N VAL A 294 -0.24 -15.69 7.75
CA VAL A 294 0.72 -14.61 7.49
C VAL A 294 0.29 -13.83 6.24
N LEU A 295 0.26 -12.53 6.39
CA LEU A 295 0.01 -11.58 5.31
C LEU A 295 1.16 -10.59 5.19
N SER A 296 1.32 -9.98 4.01
CA SER A 296 2.25 -8.87 3.83
C SER A 296 1.60 -7.67 3.16
N MET A 297 2.07 -6.48 3.51
CA MET A 297 1.75 -5.24 2.81
C MET A 297 3.04 -4.49 2.51
N THR A 298 3.20 -4.04 1.27
CA THR A 298 4.24 -3.07 0.93
C THR A 298 3.64 -1.67 0.92
N THR A 299 4.21 -0.78 1.72
CA THR A 299 3.77 0.63 1.83
C THR A 299 4.85 1.54 1.28
N TYR A 300 4.45 2.56 0.55
CA TYR A 300 5.32 3.58 -0.04
C TYR A 300 5.13 4.89 0.71
N PHE A 301 6.21 5.47 1.19
CA PHE A 301 6.22 6.66 2.01
C PHE A 301 6.92 7.81 1.30
N HIS A 302 6.23 8.94 1.20
CA HIS A 302 6.75 10.22 0.75
C HIS A 302 7.03 11.11 1.96
N VAL A 303 8.24 11.65 2.08
CA VAL A 303 8.60 12.56 3.17
C VAL A 303 7.98 13.93 2.92
N ALA A 304 6.97 14.28 3.71
CA ALA A 304 6.28 15.57 3.61
C ALA A 304 6.93 16.66 4.48
N ALA A 305 7.40 16.32 5.68
CA ALA A 305 8.08 17.24 6.57
C ALA A 305 9.07 16.52 7.50
N ILE A 306 10.09 17.24 7.96
CA ILE A 306 11.10 16.74 8.91
C ILE A 306 11.16 17.70 10.10
N ALA A 307 10.91 17.18 11.30
CA ALA A 307 10.95 17.93 12.56
C ALA A 307 11.79 17.18 13.60
N GLY A 308 13.11 17.43 13.58
CA GLY A 308 14.06 16.76 14.47
C GLY A 308 14.12 15.25 14.20
N ASN A 309 13.76 14.43 15.20
CA ASN A 309 13.73 12.97 15.07
C ASN A 309 12.40 12.42 14.52
N ASN A 310 11.39 13.29 14.36
CA ASN A 310 10.10 12.91 13.82
C ASN A 310 10.02 13.33 12.34
N VAL A 311 9.60 12.40 11.50
CA VAL A 311 9.42 12.58 10.07
C VAL A 311 7.94 12.40 9.76
N THR A 312 7.30 13.44 9.23
CA THR A 312 5.94 13.32 8.72
C THR A 312 6.03 12.73 7.33
N VAL A 313 5.46 11.55 7.16
CA VAL A 313 5.37 10.85 5.88
C VAL A 313 3.92 10.77 5.42
N GLN A 314 3.74 10.76 4.11
CA GLN A 314 2.47 10.54 3.42
C GLN A 314 2.56 9.20 2.71
N ASP A 315 1.58 8.32 2.89
CA ASP A 315 1.53 7.04 2.21
C ASP A 315 0.96 7.16 0.77
N GLN A 316 0.89 6.06 0.03
CA GLN A 316 0.31 6.06 -1.32
C GLN A 316 -1.19 6.38 -1.40
N ASN A 317 -1.89 6.38 -0.25
CA ASN A 317 -3.31 6.72 -0.13
C ASN A 317 -3.51 8.14 0.43
N ASP A 318 -2.47 8.97 0.41
CA ASP A 318 -2.44 10.33 0.95
C ASP A 318 -2.67 10.43 2.47
N ALA A 319 -2.59 9.31 3.20
CA ALA A 319 -2.66 9.31 4.64
C ALA A 319 -1.32 9.79 5.22
N THR A 320 -1.39 10.76 6.13
CA THR A 320 -0.20 11.30 6.80
C THR A 320 0.01 10.65 8.16
N MET A 321 1.26 10.33 8.48
CA MET A 321 1.66 9.78 9.78
C MET A 321 3.02 10.29 10.21
N ASN A 322 3.25 10.37 11.51
CA ASN A 322 4.56 10.69 12.07
C ASN A 322 5.31 9.40 12.36
N VAL A 323 6.50 9.27 11.78
CA VAL A 323 7.39 8.13 11.90
C VAL A 323 8.72 8.63 12.44
N SER A 324 9.33 7.90 13.36
CA SER A 324 10.65 8.25 13.85
C SER A 324 11.73 7.97 12.80
N LYS A 325 12.78 8.79 12.81
CA LYS A 325 13.85 8.74 11.80
C LYS A 325 14.51 7.36 11.70
N ASP A 326 14.71 6.67 12.82
CA ASP A 326 15.29 5.33 12.91
C ASP A 326 14.48 4.23 12.19
N ILE A 327 13.16 4.43 12.04
CA ILE A 327 12.32 3.51 11.26
C ILE A 327 12.54 3.76 9.76
N ILE A 328 12.60 5.02 9.33
CA ILE A 328 12.83 5.41 7.93
C ILE A 328 14.23 4.95 7.45
N GLU A 329 15.23 4.99 8.34
CA GLU A 329 16.59 4.49 8.10
C GLU A 329 16.65 3.00 7.76
N LYS A 330 15.63 2.22 8.18
CA LYS A 330 15.50 0.79 7.90
C LYS A 330 14.66 0.49 6.66
N MET A 331 14.12 1.52 6.00
CA MET A 331 13.34 1.37 4.77
C MET A 331 14.23 1.43 3.53
N ALA A 332 13.81 0.77 2.46
CA ALA A 332 14.48 0.89 1.18
C ALA A 332 14.19 2.27 0.59
N SER A 333 15.24 2.99 0.17
CA SER A 333 15.09 4.30 -0.45
C SER A 333 15.20 4.21 -1.96
N GLY A 334 14.37 4.99 -2.65
CA GLY A 334 14.45 5.15 -4.09
C GLY A 334 15.43 6.22 -4.54
N THR A 335 15.88 7.10 -3.64
CA THR A 335 16.66 8.31 -4.00
C THR A 335 18.10 8.27 -3.49
N HIS A 336 18.35 7.61 -2.36
CA HIS A 336 19.68 7.56 -1.76
C HIS A 336 20.58 6.49 -2.38
N PHE A 337 21.86 6.80 -2.54
CA PHE A 337 22.89 5.83 -2.90
C PHE A 337 24.24 6.19 -2.27
N ALA A 338 25.02 5.16 -1.91
CA ALA A 338 26.37 5.33 -1.38
C ALA A 338 27.46 4.96 -2.39
N LYS A 339 27.14 4.13 -3.38
CA LYS A 339 28.08 3.69 -4.43
C LYS A 339 27.46 3.81 -5.82
N GLU A 340 28.31 4.09 -6.81
CA GLU A 340 27.95 4.09 -8.24
C GLU A 340 28.61 2.88 -8.91
N VAL A 341 27.82 2.12 -9.67
CA VAL A 341 28.27 0.93 -10.41
C VAL A 341 28.00 1.13 -11.90
N ALA A 342 29.02 0.92 -12.72
CA ALA A 342 28.91 1.00 -14.17
C ALA A 342 28.35 -0.32 -14.74
N MET A 343 27.22 -0.26 -15.45
CA MET A 343 26.56 -1.43 -16.02
C MET A 343 26.34 -1.28 -17.53
N ASN A 344 26.21 -2.42 -18.22
CA ASN A 344 25.70 -2.45 -19.59
C ASN A 344 24.16 -2.59 -19.59
N MET A 345 23.55 -2.35 -20.75
CA MET A 345 22.09 -2.33 -20.90
C MET A 345 21.44 -3.67 -20.54
N THR A 346 22.04 -4.80 -20.94
CA THR A 346 21.52 -6.13 -20.62
C THR A 346 21.53 -6.38 -19.12
N THR A 347 22.61 -6.01 -18.43
CA THR A 347 22.70 -6.18 -16.97
C THR A 347 21.75 -5.25 -16.20
N LEU A 348 21.46 -4.06 -16.72
CA LEU A 348 20.44 -3.18 -16.13
C LEU A 348 19.03 -3.75 -16.29
N ALA A 349 18.72 -4.36 -17.44
CA ALA A 349 17.45 -5.03 -17.65
C ALA A 349 17.28 -6.26 -16.75
N GLU A 350 18.32 -7.10 -16.61
CA GLU A 350 18.34 -8.21 -15.65
C GLU A 350 18.17 -7.71 -14.20
N LEU A 351 18.78 -6.58 -13.86
CA LEU A 351 18.65 -5.96 -12.54
C LEU A 351 17.20 -5.50 -12.26
N LEU A 352 16.52 -4.91 -13.25
CA LEU A 352 15.12 -4.49 -13.11
C LEU A 352 14.19 -5.66 -12.75
N GLU A 353 14.45 -6.88 -13.23
CA GLU A 353 13.68 -8.08 -12.87
C GLU A 353 13.72 -8.37 -11.35
N THR A 354 14.69 -7.81 -10.62
CA THR A 354 14.85 -8.01 -9.17
C THR A 354 14.08 -7.01 -8.31
N PHE A 355 13.49 -5.97 -8.90
CA PHE A 355 13.05 -4.79 -8.14
C PHE A 355 11.78 -4.98 -7.31
N SER A 356 10.94 -5.96 -7.65
CA SER A 356 9.73 -6.27 -6.88
C SER A 356 8.88 -5.02 -6.58
N ASP A 357 8.20 -5.04 -5.44
CA ASP A 357 7.50 -3.91 -4.83
C ASP A 357 8.43 -2.89 -4.15
N THR A 358 9.75 -2.96 -4.37
CA THR A 358 10.68 -2.00 -3.74
C THR A 358 10.73 -0.71 -4.55
N VAL A 359 10.72 0.43 -3.87
CA VAL A 359 10.83 1.74 -4.54
C VAL A 359 12.22 1.92 -5.16
N PHE A 360 12.27 2.51 -6.35
CA PHE A 360 13.49 2.89 -7.04
C PHE A 360 13.30 4.18 -7.82
N THR A 361 14.39 4.88 -8.12
CA THR A 361 14.39 6.00 -9.06
C THR A 361 15.11 5.60 -10.33
N VAL A 362 14.55 5.95 -11.46
CA VAL A 362 15.10 5.64 -12.78
C VAL A 362 15.16 6.92 -13.60
N ALA A 363 16.26 7.11 -14.30
CA ALA A 363 16.34 8.10 -15.36
C ALA A 363 16.46 7.42 -16.72
N PHE A 364 15.62 7.85 -17.64
CA PHE A 364 15.54 7.30 -18.99
C PHE A 364 15.17 8.40 -19.97
N GLN A 365 15.51 8.21 -21.24
CA GLN A 365 15.07 9.12 -22.28
C GLN A 365 13.65 8.80 -22.72
N LYS A 366 12.78 9.82 -22.76
CA LYS A 366 11.44 9.70 -23.35
C LYS A 366 11.55 9.48 -24.85
N GLN A 367 10.49 8.95 -25.46
CA GLN A 367 10.39 8.96 -26.92
C GLN A 367 10.41 10.41 -27.42
N ALA A 368 11.21 10.69 -28.45
CA ALA A 368 11.25 11.99 -29.08
C ALA A 368 9.84 12.39 -29.54
N ASN A 369 9.47 13.64 -29.26
CA ASN A 369 8.14 14.16 -29.53
C ASN A 369 8.21 15.41 -30.42
N VAL A 370 7.25 15.56 -31.33
CA VAL A 370 7.17 16.65 -32.31
C VAL A 370 7.02 18.00 -31.61
N GLU A 371 6.20 18.10 -30.55
CA GLU A 371 6.06 19.39 -29.84
C GLU A 371 7.38 19.83 -29.21
N ARG A 372 8.11 18.91 -28.58
CA ARG A 372 9.42 19.21 -27.99
C ARG A 372 10.46 19.54 -29.06
N ALA A 373 10.42 18.84 -30.19
CA ALA A 373 11.28 19.13 -31.32
C ALA A 373 11.04 20.55 -31.85
N LYS A 374 9.77 20.97 -31.93
CA LYS A 374 9.39 22.32 -32.30
C LYS A 374 9.91 23.35 -31.29
N GLU A 375 9.72 23.13 -29.99
CA GLU A 375 10.25 24.03 -28.94
C GLU A 375 11.77 24.21 -29.04
N LEU A 376 12.52 23.13 -29.29
CA LEU A 376 13.97 23.18 -29.45
C LEU A 376 14.38 23.95 -30.72
N LEU A 377 13.66 23.76 -31.82
CA LEU A 377 13.90 24.49 -33.07
C LEU A 377 13.56 25.97 -32.94
N ASP A 378 12.44 26.32 -32.31
CA ASP A 378 12.00 27.70 -32.08
C ASP A 378 12.96 28.44 -31.14
N ALA A 379 13.57 27.74 -30.18
CA ALA A 379 14.57 28.31 -29.27
C ALA A 379 15.98 28.44 -29.90
N THR A 380 16.24 27.80 -31.04
CA THR A 380 17.56 27.79 -31.68
C THR A 380 17.68 28.90 -32.72
N THR A 381 18.74 29.70 -32.62
CA THR A 381 19.03 30.77 -33.59
C THR A 381 19.83 30.27 -34.79
N VAL A 382 19.71 30.93 -35.94
CA VAL A 382 20.47 30.60 -37.16
C VAL A 382 21.99 30.63 -36.93
N ALA A 383 22.48 31.51 -36.04
CA ALA A 383 23.90 31.56 -35.68
C ALA A 383 24.36 30.28 -34.96
N GLN A 384 23.54 29.72 -34.07
CA GLN A 384 23.83 28.46 -33.38
C GLN A 384 23.84 27.27 -34.36
N LEU A 385 23.02 27.31 -35.41
CA LEU A 385 23.01 26.27 -36.44
C LEU A 385 24.29 26.25 -37.29
N LYS A 386 25.02 27.36 -37.37
CA LYS A 386 26.32 27.45 -38.07
C LYS A 386 27.47 26.88 -37.24
N ASP A 387 27.33 26.81 -35.92
CA ASP A 387 28.30 26.16 -35.05
C ASP A 387 28.06 24.64 -35.04
N GLN A 388 29.02 23.89 -35.58
CA GLN A 388 28.95 22.44 -35.69
C GLN A 388 28.71 21.74 -34.34
N LYS A 389 29.22 22.31 -33.24
CA LYS A 389 29.03 21.75 -31.89
C LYS A 389 27.58 21.88 -31.44
N ASN A 390 26.99 23.06 -31.62
CA ASN A 390 25.59 23.32 -31.27
C ASN A 390 24.63 22.54 -32.16
N LEU A 391 24.92 22.46 -33.47
CA LEU A 391 24.13 21.65 -34.40
C LEU A 391 24.16 20.16 -34.00
N SER A 392 25.33 19.62 -33.66
CA SER A 392 25.47 18.23 -33.23
C SER A 392 24.71 17.96 -31.93
N GLN A 393 24.70 18.91 -31.00
CA GLN A 393 23.95 18.82 -29.75
C GLN A 393 22.44 18.90 -29.99
N LEU A 394 21.98 19.83 -30.85
CA LEU A 394 20.56 19.93 -31.22
C LEU A 394 20.06 18.65 -31.90
N VAL A 395 20.81 18.10 -32.86
CA VAL A 395 20.45 16.82 -33.50
C VAL A 395 20.36 15.70 -32.46
N LYS A 396 21.27 15.68 -31.47
CA LYS A 396 21.23 14.72 -30.37
C LYS A 396 19.99 14.90 -29.50
N ASP A 397 19.63 16.13 -29.13
CA ASP A 397 18.47 16.41 -28.29
C ASP A 397 17.15 16.13 -29.01
N LEU A 398 17.09 16.41 -30.32
CA LEU A 398 15.95 16.07 -31.18
C LEU A 398 15.74 14.56 -31.33
N THR A 399 16.83 13.78 -31.38
CA THR A 399 16.77 12.33 -31.63
C THR A 399 16.67 11.50 -30.36
N GLN A 400 17.32 11.92 -29.27
CA GLN A 400 17.39 11.13 -28.04
C GLN A 400 16.17 11.33 -27.14
N GLY A 401 15.41 12.42 -27.31
CA GLY A 401 14.27 12.75 -26.45
C GLY A 401 14.69 13.37 -25.12
N GLU A 402 13.71 13.77 -24.31
CA GLU A 402 13.95 14.43 -23.03
C GLU A 402 14.31 13.42 -21.93
N LEU A 403 15.32 13.76 -21.12
CA LEU A 403 15.70 12.97 -19.95
C LEU A 403 14.61 13.11 -18.87
N CYS A 404 13.94 12.00 -18.60
CA CYS A 404 12.94 11.89 -17.54
C CYS A 404 13.56 11.18 -16.33
N THR A 405 13.38 11.75 -15.15
CA THR A 405 13.66 11.06 -13.88
C THR A 405 12.34 10.79 -13.18
N MET A 406 12.14 9.57 -12.71
CA MET A 406 10.89 9.14 -12.11
C MET A 406 11.18 8.21 -10.92
N THR A 407 10.44 8.38 -9.84
CA THR A 407 10.46 7.48 -8.70
C THR A 407 9.23 6.58 -8.74
N CYS A 408 9.44 5.27 -8.78
CA CYS A 408 8.39 4.30 -9.06
C CYS A 408 8.62 2.97 -8.33
N HIS A 409 7.64 2.07 -8.43
CA HIS A 409 7.81 0.65 -8.16
C HIS A 409 7.36 -0.19 -9.35
N LEU A 410 7.85 -1.41 -9.42
CA LEU A 410 7.68 -2.27 -10.58
C LEU A 410 6.39 -3.08 -10.47
N VAL A 411 5.59 -3.11 -11.53
CA VAL A 411 4.38 -3.95 -11.59
C VAL A 411 4.64 -5.21 -12.41
N LYS A 412 5.25 -5.03 -13.58
CA LYS A 412 5.50 -6.11 -14.52
C LYS A 412 6.75 -5.80 -15.34
N VAL A 413 7.61 -6.78 -15.49
CA VAL A 413 8.74 -6.73 -16.41
C VAL A 413 8.40 -7.55 -17.65
N GLU A 414 8.66 -6.98 -18.81
CA GLU A 414 8.75 -7.77 -20.05
C GLU A 414 10.19 -8.22 -20.25
N ASN A 415 10.36 -9.50 -20.55
CA ASN A 415 11.67 -10.07 -20.83
C ASN A 415 12.25 -9.46 -22.13
N ASN A 416 13.57 -9.57 -22.30
CA ASN A 416 14.31 -9.29 -23.54
C ASN A 416 14.39 -7.82 -23.97
N LEU A 417 14.75 -6.89 -23.05
CA LEU A 417 14.91 -5.46 -23.36
C LEU A 417 13.63 -4.79 -23.86
N GLY A 418 12.48 -5.31 -23.42
CA GLY A 418 11.16 -4.79 -23.73
C GLY A 418 10.82 -3.55 -22.90
N ARG A 419 9.55 -3.46 -22.49
CA ARG A 419 9.09 -2.38 -21.63
C ARG A 419 8.69 -2.93 -20.27
N SER A 420 9.10 -2.25 -19.21
CA SER A 420 8.56 -2.52 -17.88
C SER A 420 7.38 -1.61 -17.60
N THR A 421 6.29 -2.18 -17.09
CA THR A 421 5.19 -1.40 -16.54
C THR A 421 5.49 -1.10 -15.07
N VAL A 422 5.42 0.18 -14.73
CA VAL A 422 5.69 0.70 -13.39
C VAL A 422 4.55 1.59 -12.92
N ILE A 423 4.45 1.81 -11.62
CA ILE A 423 3.59 2.84 -11.03
C ILE A 423 4.47 4.01 -10.61
N ASP A 424 4.27 5.17 -11.24
CA ASP A 424 4.91 6.42 -10.91
C ASP A 424 4.35 6.97 -9.59
N LEU A 425 5.19 7.00 -8.57
CA LEU A 425 4.81 7.49 -7.24
C LEU A 425 4.74 9.02 -7.20
N THR A 426 5.40 9.71 -8.14
CA THR A 426 5.43 11.18 -8.23
C THR A 426 4.32 11.76 -9.10
N ALA A 427 3.60 10.91 -9.85
CA ALA A 427 2.51 11.34 -10.72
C ALA A 427 1.32 11.91 -9.92
N LYS A 428 0.87 13.11 -10.32
CA LYS A 428 -0.33 13.77 -9.79
C LYS A 428 -1.64 13.28 -10.44
N THR A 429 -1.53 12.54 -11.55
CA THR A 429 -2.68 12.05 -12.31
C THR A 429 -3.27 10.79 -11.65
N GLU A 430 -4.58 10.58 -11.81
CA GLU A 430 -5.26 9.37 -11.31
C GLU A 430 -4.64 8.09 -11.88
N ASN A 431 -4.35 8.07 -13.19
CA ASN A 431 -3.60 6.99 -13.80
C ASN A 431 -2.09 7.17 -13.54
N LYS A 432 -1.53 6.34 -12.64
CA LYS A 432 -0.10 6.34 -12.30
C LYS A 432 0.71 5.31 -13.08
N PHE A 433 0.09 4.48 -13.92
CA PHE A 433 0.82 3.49 -14.72
C PHE A 433 1.66 4.16 -15.80
N ARG A 434 2.92 3.75 -15.91
CA ARG A 434 3.87 4.20 -16.94
C ARG A 434 4.61 2.99 -17.51
N GLN A 435 5.18 3.17 -18.69
CA GLN A 435 6.08 2.19 -19.30
C GLN A 435 7.48 2.76 -19.42
N ILE A 436 8.48 1.95 -19.07
CA ILE A 436 9.90 2.29 -19.22
C ILE A 436 10.49 1.37 -20.28
N ASP A 437 11.01 1.94 -21.35
CA ASP A 437 11.79 1.20 -22.35
C ASP A 437 13.21 0.96 -21.81
N HIS A 438 13.61 -0.31 -21.71
CA HIS A 438 14.91 -0.67 -21.11
C HIS A 438 16.10 -0.09 -21.87
N ARG A 439 15.92 0.21 -23.15
CA ARG A 439 16.99 0.70 -24.04
C ARG A 439 17.30 2.18 -23.82
N THR A 440 16.38 2.93 -23.24
CA THR A 440 16.55 4.37 -23.03
C THR A 440 17.03 4.71 -21.62
N ILE A 441 17.16 3.71 -20.74
CA ILE A 441 17.61 3.88 -19.36
C ILE A 441 19.05 4.40 -19.33
N GLN A 442 19.26 5.49 -18.61
CA GLN A 442 20.57 6.07 -18.36
C GLN A 442 21.13 5.63 -17.01
N TRP A 443 20.30 5.63 -15.97
CA TRP A 443 20.69 5.15 -14.65
C TRP A 443 19.49 4.75 -13.80
N ILE A 444 19.77 3.96 -12.77
CA ILE A 444 18.80 3.49 -11.79
C ILE A 444 19.41 3.61 -10.38
N VAL A 445 18.65 4.13 -9.42
CA VAL A 445 18.99 4.10 -8.00
C VAL A 445 18.11 3.05 -7.30
N TYR A 446 18.75 2.03 -6.75
CA TYR A 446 18.11 0.90 -6.09
C TYR A 446 18.98 0.37 -4.95
N LYS A 447 18.37 0.08 -3.79
CA LYS A 447 19.05 -0.48 -2.60
C LYS A 447 20.37 0.24 -2.24
N ASN A 448 20.36 1.57 -2.20
CA ASN A 448 21.54 2.39 -1.87
C ASN A 448 22.69 2.28 -2.90
N VAL A 449 22.41 1.89 -4.14
CA VAL A 449 23.36 1.81 -5.25
C VAL A 449 22.81 2.52 -6.48
N LYS A 450 23.64 3.32 -7.13
CA LYS A 450 23.32 3.95 -8.42
C LYS A 450 23.99 3.16 -9.55
N TYR A 451 23.19 2.53 -10.38
CA TYR A 451 23.63 1.77 -11.54
C TYR A 451 23.57 2.67 -12.77
N VAL A 452 24.70 2.95 -13.39
CA VAL A 452 24.82 3.89 -14.53
C VAL A 452 25.18 3.14 -15.80
N LEU A 453 24.44 3.39 -16.87
CA LEU A 453 24.72 2.86 -18.19
C LEU A 453 26.06 3.40 -18.70
N LYS A 454 27.06 2.54 -18.88
CA LYS A 454 28.35 2.88 -19.51
C LYS A 454 28.72 1.85 -20.57
N LYS A 455 29.22 2.33 -21.71
CA LYS A 455 29.69 1.47 -22.80
C LYS A 455 30.89 0.65 -22.31
N GLY A 456 30.77 -0.68 -22.32
CA GLY A 456 31.81 -1.58 -21.79
C GLY A 456 31.78 -1.80 -20.28
N GLY A 457 30.68 -1.42 -19.59
CA GLY A 457 30.48 -1.79 -18.19
C GLY A 457 30.60 -3.30 -17.99
N LYS A 458 31.49 -3.71 -17.08
CA LYS A 458 31.63 -5.12 -16.70
C LYS A 458 30.36 -5.55 -15.97
N LYS A 459 30.00 -6.83 -16.12
CA LYS A 459 29.00 -7.46 -15.26
C LYS A 459 29.61 -7.57 -13.87
N GLU A 460 29.52 -6.51 -13.08
CA GLU A 460 29.60 -6.65 -11.63
C GLU A 460 28.31 -7.34 -11.22
N GLU A 461 28.44 -8.48 -10.54
CA GLU A 461 27.29 -9.08 -9.87
C GLU A 461 26.69 -7.99 -8.99
N ALA A 462 25.38 -7.72 -9.16
CA ALA A 462 24.68 -6.68 -8.44
C ALA A 462 25.00 -6.87 -6.96
N GLY A 463 25.87 -5.98 -6.44
CA GLY A 463 26.76 -6.33 -5.34
C GLY A 463 26.01 -7.11 -4.29
N ASP A 464 26.42 -8.36 -4.08
CA ASP A 464 25.90 -9.20 -3.01
C ASP A 464 25.73 -8.31 -1.80
N ASP A 465 24.52 -8.28 -1.22
CA ASP A 465 24.21 -7.50 -0.03
C ASP A 465 25.27 -7.90 1.02
N GLU A 466 26.39 -7.17 1.06
CA GLU A 466 27.44 -7.35 2.06
C GLU A 466 26.68 -7.38 3.36
N GLU A 467 26.88 -8.43 4.17
CA GLU A 467 26.09 -8.67 5.37
C GLU A 467 26.10 -7.42 6.25
N LYS A 468 25.13 -6.53 6.02
CA LYS A 468 25.02 -5.28 6.75
C LYS A 468 24.74 -5.70 8.17
N LYS A 469 25.48 -5.13 9.12
CA LYS A 469 25.26 -5.52 10.51
C LYS A 469 23.80 -5.27 10.84
N LYS A 470 23.17 -6.25 11.48
CA LYS A 470 21.81 -6.13 12.00
C LYS A 470 21.76 -4.83 12.82
N ASN A 471 20.98 -3.84 12.35
CA ASN A 471 20.78 -2.48 12.89
C ASN A 471 21.55 -1.31 12.23
N GLU A 472 22.41 -1.53 11.24
CA GLU A 472 22.99 -0.40 10.49
C GLU A 472 21.95 0.22 9.54
N PRO A 473 21.88 1.58 9.43
CA PRO A 473 21.02 2.25 8.46
C PRO A 473 21.26 1.75 7.04
N LEU A 474 20.19 1.59 6.25
CA LEU A 474 20.31 1.11 4.87
C LEU A 474 20.96 2.14 3.95
N TRP A 475 20.87 3.42 4.30
CA TRP A 475 21.37 4.60 3.57
C TRP A 475 21.82 5.66 4.60
N ASN A 476 22.53 6.70 4.15
CA ASN A 476 23.09 7.73 5.04
C ASN A 476 22.00 8.69 5.57
N PRO A 477 21.72 8.70 6.89
CA PRO A 477 20.61 9.48 7.45
C PRO A 477 20.74 11.00 7.34
N LYS A 478 21.92 11.51 6.98
CA LYS A 478 22.16 12.95 6.75
C LYS A 478 21.56 13.44 5.45
N ASP A 479 21.34 12.53 4.50
CA ASP A 479 20.85 12.86 3.17
C ASP A 479 19.32 12.92 3.12
N LEU A 480 18.64 12.60 4.24
CA LEU A 480 17.20 12.64 4.38
C LEU A 480 16.66 14.06 4.11
N ALA A 481 15.82 14.17 3.08
CA ALA A 481 15.18 15.41 2.68
C ALA A 481 13.67 15.24 2.43
N VAL A 482 12.94 16.36 2.51
CA VAL A 482 11.55 16.45 2.04
C VAL A 482 11.50 16.11 0.56
N GLY A 483 10.50 15.33 0.14
CA GLY A 483 10.38 14.83 -1.23
C GLY A 483 11.00 13.45 -1.47
N ASN A 484 11.74 12.90 -0.50
CA ASN A 484 12.29 11.55 -0.63
C ASN A 484 11.20 10.48 -0.54
N TRP A 485 11.43 9.37 -1.23
CA TRP A 485 10.55 8.21 -1.25
C TRP A 485 11.21 6.97 -0.66
N PHE A 486 10.43 6.25 0.12
CA PHE A 486 10.83 5.01 0.78
C PHE A 486 9.77 3.92 0.58
N SER A 487 10.17 2.67 0.64
CA SER A 487 9.25 1.53 0.68
C SER A 487 9.60 0.60 1.84
N ALA A 488 8.57 0.07 2.49
CA ALA A 488 8.72 -0.97 3.51
C ALA A 488 7.69 -2.07 3.28
N THR A 489 8.17 -3.33 3.24
CA THR A 489 7.29 -4.49 3.30
C THR A 489 7.18 -4.95 4.74
N ASN A 490 5.95 -4.96 5.25
CA ASN A 490 5.60 -5.39 6.59
C ASN A 490 4.91 -6.75 6.52
N TYR A 491 5.17 -7.60 7.52
CA TYR A 491 4.56 -8.91 7.66
C TYR A 491 3.69 -8.94 8.92
N TYR A 492 2.52 -9.54 8.78
CA TYR A 492 1.46 -9.53 9.78
C TYR A 492 0.97 -10.96 9.99
N SER A 493 1.01 -11.45 11.23
CA SER A 493 0.40 -12.73 11.60
C SER A 493 -0.98 -12.47 12.21
N VAL A 494 -2.02 -13.13 11.73
CA VAL A 494 -3.38 -12.97 12.26
C VAL A 494 -3.45 -13.57 13.67
N LYS A 495 -3.86 -12.78 14.66
CA LYS A 495 -4.02 -13.23 16.04
C LYS A 495 -5.49 -13.45 16.41
N ASP A 496 -6.37 -12.55 15.98
CA ASP A 496 -7.80 -12.60 16.33
C ASP A 496 -8.64 -11.92 15.24
N ILE A 497 -9.86 -12.41 15.03
CA ILE A 497 -10.78 -11.94 13.97
C ILE A 497 -12.10 -11.54 14.63
N LYS A 498 -12.42 -10.24 14.62
CA LYS A 498 -13.62 -9.66 15.24
C LYS A 498 -14.40 -8.82 14.23
N GLY A 499 -15.30 -9.48 13.50
CA GLY A 499 -16.15 -8.84 12.49
C GLY A 499 -15.32 -8.27 11.33
N ASP A 500 -15.41 -6.94 11.15
CA ASP A 500 -14.67 -6.20 10.12
C ASP A 500 -13.26 -5.77 10.56
N ASN A 501 -12.87 -6.07 11.80
CA ASN A 501 -11.55 -5.76 12.34
C ASN A 501 -10.77 -7.04 12.65
N VAL A 502 -9.50 -7.06 12.29
CA VAL A 502 -8.61 -8.20 12.49
C VAL A 502 -7.40 -7.73 13.27
N THR A 503 -7.16 -8.37 14.42
CA THR A 503 -5.96 -8.11 15.22
C THR A 503 -4.82 -8.93 14.65
N THR A 504 -3.74 -8.26 14.29
CA THR A 504 -2.54 -8.86 13.70
C THR A 504 -1.31 -8.56 14.55
N LEU A 505 -0.27 -9.38 14.43
CA LEU A 505 1.02 -9.19 15.05
C LEU A 505 2.04 -8.78 13.98
N ASN A 506 2.64 -7.60 14.14
CA ASN A 506 3.76 -7.11 13.31
C ASN A 506 4.91 -6.74 14.24
N ASN A 507 6.08 -7.37 14.06
CA ASN A 507 7.27 -7.13 14.88
C ASN A 507 6.97 -7.22 16.40
N LYS A 508 6.17 -8.22 16.80
CA LYS A 508 5.70 -8.45 18.17
C LYS A 508 4.76 -7.37 18.74
N LYS A 509 4.26 -6.44 17.92
CA LYS A 509 3.25 -5.45 18.29
C LYS A 509 1.90 -5.83 17.70
N GLU A 510 0.85 -5.70 18.51
CA GLU A 510 -0.52 -5.92 18.05
C GLU A 510 -1.04 -4.69 17.32
N ILE A 511 -1.64 -4.91 16.16
CA ILE A 511 -2.21 -3.87 15.30
C ILE A 511 -3.57 -4.36 14.83
N VAL A 512 -4.59 -3.55 15.03
CA VAL A 512 -5.93 -3.80 14.48
C VAL A 512 -5.97 -3.25 13.06
N ILE A 513 -6.25 -4.11 12.09
CA ILE A 513 -6.34 -3.78 10.68
C ILE A 513 -7.77 -4.08 10.23
N SER A 514 -8.36 -3.18 9.44
CA SER A 514 -9.67 -3.46 8.86
C SER A 514 -9.57 -4.59 7.84
N ARG A 515 -10.61 -5.41 7.79
CA ARG A 515 -10.71 -6.54 6.88
C ARG A 515 -10.57 -6.10 5.41
N ASP A 516 -11.13 -4.96 5.04
CA ASP A 516 -10.99 -4.37 3.69
C ASP A 516 -9.52 -4.18 3.25
N ILE A 517 -8.65 -3.71 4.15
CA ILE A 517 -7.22 -3.55 3.84
C ILE A 517 -6.56 -4.93 3.66
N LEU A 518 -6.86 -5.89 4.54
CA LEU A 518 -6.34 -7.25 4.43
C LEU A 518 -6.74 -7.93 3.11
N GLU A 519 -7.97 -7.68 2.66
CA GLU A 519 -8.54 -8.29 1.46
C GLU A 519 -8.00 -7.65 0.17
N HIS A 520 -7.77 -6.34 0.15
CA HIS A 520 -7.43 -5.62 -1.09
C HIS A 520 -5.98 -5.17 -1.22
N ASP A 521 -5.26 -5.02 -0.11
CA ASP A 521 -3.89 -4.47 -0.10
C ASP A 521 -2.84 -5.46 0.42
N MET A 522 -3.27 -6.63 0.92
CA MET A 522 -2.36 -7.58 1.55
C MET A 522 -2.35 -8.93 0.84
N HIS A 523 -1.14 -9.47 0.64
CA HIS A 523 -0.95 -10.80 0.08
C HIS A 523 -0.94 -11.83 1.20
N ASN A 524 -1.75 -12.89 1.06
CA ASN A 524 -1.83 -14.01 2.00
C ASN A 524 -0.91 -15.16 1.55
N ALA A 525 -0.17 -15.75 2.50
CA ALA A 525 0.79 -16.81 2.23
C ALA A 525 0.17 -18.22 2.13
N CYS A 526 -1.00 -18.43 2.72
CA CYS A 526 -1.57 -19.75 2.99
C CYS A 526 -2.82 -20.05 2.16
N VAL A 527 -3.57 -19.01 1.76
CA VAL A 527 -4.83 -19.16 1.04
C VAL A 527 -4.61 -19.42 -0.44
N PHE A 528 -5.36 -20.38 -1.02
CA PHE A 528 -5.40 -20.60 -2.45
C PHE A 528 -6.79 -20.97 -2.94
N VAL A 529 -7.08 -20.62 -4.19
CA VAL A 529 -8.37 -20.87 -4.85
C VAL A 529 -8.26 -21.98 -5.89
N LYS A 530 -7.08 -22.11 -6.52
CA LYS A 530 -6.82 -23.12 -7.54
C LYS A 530 -5.51 -23.84 -7.28
N GLN A 531 -5.46 -25.09 -7.75
CA GLN A 531 -4.26 -25.92 -7.73
C GLN A 531 -3.81 -26.19 -9.16
N GLU A 532 -2.53 -25.98 -9.44
CA GLU A 532 -1.93 -26.22 -10.75
C GLU A 532 -0.75 -27.18 -10.62
N LYS A 533 -0.70 -28.22 -11.47
CA LYS A 533 0.47 -29.10 -11.57
C LYS A 533 1.44 -28.54 -12.60
N LEU A 534 2.66 -28.27 -12.19
CA LEU A 534 3.70 -27.70 -13.06
C LEU A 534 5.01 -28.48 -12.94
N PRO A 535 5.82 -28.52 -14.00
CA PRO A 535 7.19 -29.00 -13.90
C PRO A 535 7.98 -28.12 -12.92
N ILE A 536 8.91 -28.74 -12.21
CA ILE A 536 9.71 -28.11 -11.14
C ILE A 536 10.42 -26.82 -11.62
N THR A 537 10.86 -26.77 -12.87
CA THR A 537 11.52 -25.59 -13.45
C THR A 537 10.62 -24.36 -13.50
N LYS A 538 9.30 -24.53 -13.73
CA LYS A 538 8.33 -23.43 -13.68
C LYS A 538 8.03 -23.02 -12.23
N ILE A 539 7.94 -23.98 -11.31
CA ILE A 539 7.76 -23.70 -9.88
C ILE A 539 8.94 -22.90 -9.33
N VAL A 540 10.17 -23.24 -9.71
CA VAL A 540 11.37 -22.48 -9.33
C VAL A 540 11.35 -21.06 -9.88
N LYS A 541 10.80 -20.85 -11.09
CA LYS A 541 10.62 -19.50 -11.64
C LYS A 541 9.63 -18.69 -10.79
N ILE A 542 8.48 -19.28 -10.45
CA ILE A 542 7.47 -18.66 -9.59
C ILE A 542 8.05 -18.34 -8.20
N PHE A 543 8.81 -19.27 -7.63
CA PHE A 543 9.49 -19.10 -6.35
C PHE A 543 10.48 -17.94 -6.36
N LYS A 544 11.16 -17.70 -7.48
CA LYS A 544 12.05 -16.53 -7.66
C LYS A 544 11.29 -15.22 -7.79
N GLU A 545 10.13 -15.25 -8.41
CA GLU A 545 9.24 -14.09 -8.58
C GLU A 545 8.56 -13.69 -7.26
N ALA A 546 8.54 -14.57 -6.25
CA ALA A 546 7.86 -14.29 -4.98
C ALA A 546 8.51 -13.15 -4.17
N GLN A 547 9.84 -13.04 -4.17
CA GLN A 547 10.58 -11.90 -3.58
C GLN A 547 10.06 -11.50 -2.17
N SER A 548 9.47 -10.31 -2.04
CA SER A 548 8.91 -9.77 -0.79
C SER A 548 7.54 -10.33 -0.41
N VAL A 549 6.82 -10.95 -1.35
CA VAL A 549 5.50 -11.54 -1.10
C VAL A 549 5.66 -12.86 -0.33
N PRO A 550 4.91 -13.06 0.77
CA PRO A 550 5.02 -14.26 1.55
C PRO A 550 4.36 -15.43 0.81
N PHE A 551 4.92 -16.61 1.02
CA PHE A 551 4.43 -17.86 0.44
C PHE A 551 4.54 -18.98 1.48
N THR A 552 3.73 -20.01 1.30
CA THR A 552 3.91 -21.29 1.99
C THR A 552 4.59 -22.24 1.05
N ILE A 553 5.70 -22.85 1.48
CA ILE A 553 6.44 -23.82 0.68
C ILE A 553 6.57 -25.13 1.43
N ASN A 554 6.50 -26.22 0.67
CA ASN A 554 6.75 -27.56 1.15
C ASN A 554 7.84 -28.22 0.31
N PHE A 555 8.83 -28.79 1.00
CA PHE A 555 9.99 -29.39 0.38
C PHE A 555 10.59 -30.46 1.28
N ASN A 556 11.36 -31.36 0.69
CA ASN A 556 12.10 -32.37 1.44
C ASN A 556 13.46 -31.79 1.88
N THR A 557 13.78 -31.95 3.16
CA THR A 557 15.06 -31.53 3.73
C THR A 557 16.22 -32.39 3.22
N LYS A 558 17.46 -32.00 3.52
CA LYS A 558 18.61 -32.89 3.28
C LYS A 558 18.45 -34.12 4.18
N ILE A 559 18.71 -35.30 3.64
CA ILE A 559 18.73 -36.55 4.41
C ILE A 559 19.69 -36.39 5.61
N ASP A 560 19.17 -36.67 6.80
CA ASP A 560 19.96 -36.73 8.03
C ASP A 560 20.31 -38.20 8.30
N GLU A 561 21.61 -38.50 8.35
CA GLU A 561 22.13 -39.84 8.62
C GLU A 561 21.59 -40.40 9.94
N LYS A 562 21.38 -39.55 10.95
CA LYS A 562 20.82 -39.97 12.24
C LYS A 562 19.37 -40.41 12.11
N ALA A 563 18.57 -39.68 11.34
CA ALA A 563 17.18 -40.03 11.09
C ALA A 563 17.07 -41.34 10.29
N VAL A 564 17.97 -41.55 9.32
CA VAL A 564 18.08 -42.82 8.57
C VAL A 564 18.46 -43.97 9.49
N GLN A 565 19.48 -43.81 10.35
CA GLN A 565 19.89 -44.83 11.31
C GLN A 565 18.75 -45.18 12.28
N GLU A 566 18.03 -44.18 12.78
CA GLU A 566 16.89 -44.39 13.66
C GLU A 566 15.76 -45.15 12.94
N ARG A 567 15.44 -44.77 11.70
CA ARG A 567 14.43 -45.49 10.90
C ARG A 567 14.85 -46.93 10.61
N LEU A 568 16.13 -47.16 10.30
CA LEU A 568 16.70 -48.48 10.07
C LEU A 568 16.66 -49.37 11.33
N SER A 569 16.90 -48.80 12.51
CA SER A 569 16.84 -49.55 13.78
C SER A 569 15.44 -50.05 14.15
N LYS A 570 14.39 -49.45 13.57
CA LYS A 570 12.98 -49.78 13.83
C LYS A 570 12.34 -50.61 12.72
N ILE A 571 13.11 -51.05 11.72
CA ILE A 571 12.61 -51.86 10.61
C ILE A 571 12.18 -53.23 11.09
N THR A 572 11.08 -53.72 10.52
CA THR A 572 10.61 -55.10 10.69
C THR A 572 10.80 -55.90 9.40
N ASP A 573 10.75 -57.24 9.48
CA ASP A 573 10.82 -58.11 8.29
C ASP A 573 9.72 -57.82 7.25
N LYS A 574 8.61 -57.21 7.67
CA LYS A 574 7.55 -56.78 6.75
C LYS A 574 7.97 -55.58 5.90
N ASP A 575 8.71 -54.63 6.47
CA ASP A 575 9.22 -53.46 5.74
C ASP A 575 10.28 -53.88 4.70
N LEU A 576 11.07 -54.90 5.02
CA LEU A 576 12.07 -55.46 4.10
C LEU A 576 11.46 -56.13 2.87
N LYS A 577 10.22 -56.64 2.97
CA LYS A 577 9.49 -57.19 1.81
C LYS A 577 9.18 -56.11 0.77
N ASP A 578 9.15 -54.84 1.16
CA ASP A 578 9.01 -53.69 0.26
C ASP A 578 10.25 -52.78 0.29
N SER A 579 11.42 -53.41 0.13
CA SER A 579 12.73 -52.75 0.15
C SER A 579 12.85 -51.56 -0.80
N LYS A 580 12.10 -51.55 -1.92
CA LYS A 580 12.10 -50.45 -2.89
C LYS A 580 11.43 -49.19 -2.34
N ASN A 581 10.29 -49.31 -1.66
CA ASN A 581 9.62 -48.16 -1.07
C ASN A 581 10.36 -47.66 0.17
N LEU A 582 10.89 -48.57 0.99
CA LEU A 582 11.76 -48.21 2.10
C LEU A 582 13.01 -47.46 1.61
N ALA A 583 13.68 -47.93 0.56
CA ALA A 583 14.84 -47.22 0.01
C ALA A 583 14.46 -45.82 -0.49
N LYS A 584 13.29 -45.65 -1.13
CA LYS A 584 12.78 -44.33 -1.52
C LYS A 584 12.50 -43.43 -0.32
N GLU A 585 11.90 -43.97 0.74
CA GLU A 585 11.64 -43.26 2.00
C GLU A 585 12.95 -42.78 2.62
N LEU A 586 13.95 -43.66 2.75
CA LEU A 586 15.25 -43.33 3.33
C LEU A 586 16.07 -42.35 2.49
N LEU A 587 15.88 -42.36 1.16
CA LEU A 587 16.51 -41.42 0.23
C LEU A 587 15.73 -40.11 0.08
N THR A 588 14.55 -40.00 0.68
CA THR A 588 13.76 -38.76 0.70
C THR A 588 13.90 -38.13 2.07
N GLY A 589 14.51 -36.95 2.16
CA GLY A 589 14.60 -36.27 3.46
C GLY A 589 13.22 -35.90 4.01
N ALA A 590 13.16 -35.59 5.29
CA ALA A 590 11.90 -35.26 5.95
C ALA A 590 11.19 -34.09 5.27
N GLU A 591 9.89 -34.25 5.03
CA GLU A 591 9.02 -33.23 4.47
C GLU A 591 8.89 -32.07 5.47
N LYS A 592 9.12 -30.84 5.01
CA LYS A 592 9.01 -29.64 5.81
C LYS A 592 8.14 -28.62 5.11
N THR A 593 7.13 -28.14 5.83
CA THR A 593 6.30 -27.00 5.41
C THR A 593 6.62 -25.80 6.28
N PHE A 594 6.80 -24.63 5.68
CA PHE A 594 6.84 -23.38 6.44
C PHE A 594 6.40 -22.19 5.59
N VAL A 595 6.12 -21.09 6.29
CA VAL A 595 5.74 -19.81 5.70
C VAL A 595 6.95 -18.88 5.70
N GLY A 596 7.25 -18.25 4.58
CA GLY A 596 8.41 -17.37 4.49
C GLY A 596 8.37 -16.42 3.31
N ARG A 597 9.44 -15.65 3.17
CA ARG A 597 9.71 -14.77 2.03
C ARG A 597 11.08 -15.06 1.45
N LEU A 598 11.27 -14.74 0.18
CA LEU A 598 12.54 -14.96 -0.48
C LEU A 598 13.55 -13.88 -0.07
N SER A 599 14.77 -14.28 0.27
CA SER A 599 15.86 -13.35 0.58
C SER A 599 16.87 -13.28 -0.56
N LYS A 600 17.38 -14.45 -0.98
CA LYS A 600 18.38 -14.58 -2.05
C LYS A 600 18.08 -15.83 -2.87
N THR A 601 18.37 -15.79 -4.16
CA THR A 601 18.23 -16.94 -5.05
C THR A 601 19.57 -17.28 -5.68
N GLU A 602 19.94 -18.55 -5.69
CA GLU A 602 21.11 -19.04 -6.41
C GLU A 602 20.70 -19.75 -7.69
N GLY A 603 21.23 -19.31 -8.83
CA GLY A 603 21.23 -20.06 -10.10
C GLY A 603 19.86 -20.55 -10.59
N LYS A 604 19.83 -21.37 -11.65
CA LYS A 604 18.57 -21.88 -12.23
C LYS A 604 17.93 -23.05 -11.45
N LEU A 605 18.72 -23.83 -10.72
CA LEU A 605 18.31 -24.99 -9.90
C LEU A 605 19.23 -25.14 -8.67
N GLY A 606 19.52 -24.03 -8.02
CA GLY A 606 20.40 -23.97 -6.86
C GLY A 606 19.63 -24.09 -5.55
N ARG A 607 20.10 -23.36 -4.55
CA ARG A 607 19.39 -23.15 -3.30
C ARG A 607 18.88 -21.72 -3.26
N SER A 608 17.73 -21.52 -2.63
CA SER A 608 17.31 -20.17 -2.24
C SER A 608 17.44 -20.03 -0.74
N LEU A 609 17.88 -18.85 -0.32
CA LEU A 609 17.79 -18.43 1.06
C LEU A 609 16.41 -17.80 1.28
N VAL A 610 15.63 -18.41 2.17
CA VAL A 610 14.29 -17.99 2.56
C VAL A 610 14.33 -17.54 4.01
N ILE A 611 13.63 -16.46 4.32
CA ILE A 611 13.43 -16.00 5.70
C ILE A 611 12.04 -16.47 6.14
N GLY A 612 11.98 -17.33 7.15
CA GLY A 612 10.72 -17.78 7.74
C GLY A 612 10.03 -16.67 8.53
N ILE A 613 8.70 -16.67 8.54
CA ILE A 613 7.87 -15.66 9.21
C ILE A 613 6.93 -16.42 10.17
N PRO A 614 6.74 -15.94 11.42
CA PRO A 614 7.18 -14.64 11.99
C PRO A 614 8.57 -14.61 12.65
N GLU A 615 9.30 -15.72 12.74
CA GLU A 615 10.52 -15.80 13.55
C GLU A 615 11.76 -15.16 12.90
N PHE A 616 11.71 -14.89 11.60
CA PHE A 616 12.84 -14.39 10.79
C PHE A 616 14.07 -15.31 10.79
N ASN A 617 13.85 -16.62 10.90
CA ASN A 617 14.89 -17.63 10.77
C ASN A 617 15.27 -17.84 9.30
N TYR A 618 16.55 -18.07 9.02
CA TYR A 618 17.04 -18.34 7.67
C TYR A 618 16.96 -19.83 7.34
N PHE A 619 16.38 -20.15 6.18
CA PHE A 619 16.27 -21.51 5.66
C PHE A 619 16.88 -21.57 4.26
N GLN A 620 17.67 -22.60 3.99
CA GLN A 620 18.06 -22.94 2.62
C GLN A 620 17.07 -23.94 2.04
N VAL A 621 16.43 -23.58 0.93
CA VAL A 621 15.51 -24.44 0.19
C VAL A 621 16.19 -24.90 -1.09
N ASP A 622 16.42 -26.21 -1.23
CA ASP A 622 16.90 -26.80 -2.48
C ASP A 622 15.75 -26.85 -3.49
N HIS A 623 15.96 -26.26 -4.66
CA HIS A 623 14.92 -26.15 -5.69
C HIS A 623 14.42 -27.50 -6.19
N ARG A 624 15.23 -28.56 -6.05
CA ARG A 624 14.93 -29.91 -6.56
C ARG A 624 14.04 -30.71 -5.61
N THR A 625 13.95 -30.31 -4.35
CA THR A 625 13.18 -31.02 -3.33
C THR A 625 11.84 -30.37 -3.03
N ILE A 626 11.48 -29.30 -3.75
CA ILE A 626 10.19 -28.63 -3.61
C ILE A 626 9.09 -29.59 -4.07
N ASN A 627 8.11 -29.84 -3.21
CA ASN A 627 6.93 -30.63 -3.54
C ASN A 627 5.79 -29.71 -4.00
N TRP A 628 5.59 -28.57 -3.32
CA TRP A 628 4.61 -27.56 -3.71
C TRP A 628 4.89 -26.19 -3.10
N ILE A 629 4.32 -25.15 -3.70
CA ILE A 629 4.34 -23.76 -3.20
C ILE A 629 2.97 -23.11 -3.36
N ILE A 630 2.50 -22.40 -2.34
CA ILE A 630 1.32 -21.53 -2.39
C ILE A 630 1.79 -20.10 -2.59
N TYR A 631 1.40 -19.50 -3.72
CA TYR A 631 1.78 -18.14 -4.09
C TYR A 631 0.65 -17.48 -4.89
N LYS A 632 0.29 -16.23 -4.51
CA LYS A 632 -0.77 -15.43 -5.18
C LYS A 632 -2.06 -16.23 -5.46
N ASN A 633 -2.58 -16.92 -4.44
CA ASN A 633 -3.78 -17.78 -4.46
C ASN A 633 -3.73 -19.04 -5.31
N VAL A 634 -2.54 -19.47 -5.70
CA VAL A 634 -2.38 -20.67 -6.50
C VAL A 634 -1.45 -21.62 -5.76
N LYS A 635 -1.91 -22.85 -5.56
CA LYS A 635 -1.07 -23.94 -5.08
C LYS A 635 -0.43 -24.62 -6.28
N TYR A 636 0.85 -24.39 -6.50
CA TYR A 636 1.62 -25.04 -7.54
C TYR A 636 2.25 -26.32 -7.00
N VAL A 637 1.90 -27.45 -7.59
CA VAL A 637 2.37 -28.79 -7.17
C VAL A 637 3.31 -29.33 -8.24
N THR A 638 4.44 -29.92 -7.83
CA THR A 638 5.34 -30.58 -8.78
C THR A 638 4.64 -31.75 -9.45
N GLN A 639 4.77 -31.82 -10.78
CA GLN A 639 4.24 -32.91 -11.59
C GLN A 639 5.05 -34.20 -11.43
#